data_AF-A0A2J6JCI2-F1
#
_entry.id   AF-A0A2J6JCI2-F1
#
_cell.length_a   1.000
_cell.length_b   1.000
_cell.length_c   1.000
_cell.angle_alpha   90.00
_cell.angle_beta   90.00
_cell.angle_gamma   90.00
#
_symmetry.space_group_name_H-M   'P 1'
#
loop_
_entity.id
_entity.type
_entity.pdbx_description
1 polymer ?
#
loop_
_entity_poly.entity_id
_entity_poly.type
_entity_poly.pdbx_seq_one_letter_code
_entity_poly.pdbx_strand_id
1 'polypeptide(L)'
;NDPFPMMQVVRQVKNDGAHYFGPYSSAGAIRETLKQVYRIFPLRHSSIERCSKRGRPCLFHQIGQCSAPCHGKISQTDYRKLVDGVIQLLEGRESEVVAHLRRQMEQASVEMRFEDAARFRDQIRAIEKSVEKQKVTDYGGGNQDVLGVHQAGGEVELSLLFIRQGKLIGRRNFLLDWTLDLEDLVSGFLQEYYSGSVVLPDHILLPFALEGEEVLGDWLSEKRGRKVRIFSPQRGEKKRLALRAMKNASEAYRQHGERKQARDNLLAELQTRFHLSQLPQRIECFDISNVQGNQSVGSMAVLLDGEPAPAEYRRFQIKTVVGADDYASLAEVLVRRLKRGLEEDKLPDMILIDGGKGQLGVLTGVLDEFGLSARIGAVGIAKSRVMANVRGKAVERSEERFFLPGRKNPVSFRRGAAALFLLERLRDEAHRFAITYHRKLRSKASLRSSLEDIPGIGPARRKALLKHFGSLKRIREASLETLQQVQGLPEDLALRIYTELHNSQ
;
A
#
# COMPACT_ATOMS: atom_id res chain seq x y z
N ASN A 1 -16.62 5.87 23.52
CA ASN A 1 -18.03 5.37 23.57
C ASN A 1 -18.19 3.87 23.34
N ASP A 2 -17.16 3.15 22.88
CA ASP A 2 -17.20 1.68 22.83
C ASP A 2 -16.87 1.09 24.22
N PRO A 3 -17.65 0.14 24.76
CA PRO A 3 -17.35 -0.52 26.04
C PRO A 3 -16.05 -1.33 26.01
N PHE A 4 -15.63 -1.82 24.84
CA PHE A 4 -14.40 -2.58 24.64
C PHE A 4 -13.60 -1.96 23.48
N PRO A 5 -12.98 -0.78 23.63
CA PRO A 5 -12.31 -0.12 22.52
C PRO A 5 -11.16 -0.96 21.93
N MET A 6 -10.84 -0.75 20.66
CA MET A 6 -9.74 -1.42 19.96
C MET A 6 -8.77 -0.40 19.36
N MET A 7 -7.52 -0.79 19.17
CA MET A 7 -6.55 0.05 18.47
C MET A 7 -6.75 -0.04 16.96
N GLN A 8 -6.72 1.09 16.27
CA GLN A 8 -6.84 1.18 14.82
C GLN A 8 -5.72 2.01 14.21
N VAL A 9 -5.19 1.55 13.08
CA VAL A 9 -4.24 2.32 12.27
C VAL A 9 -5.04 3.23 11.34
N VAL A 10 -4.93 4.53 11.57
CA VAL A 10 -5.55 5.55 10.74
C VAL A 10 -4.49 6.41 10.07
N ARG A 11 -4.85 7.02 8.94
CA ARG A 11 -3.99 8.01 8.26
C ARG A 11 -4.37 9.44 8.62
N GLN A 12 -5.57 9.65 9.15
CA GLN A 12 -6.14 10.94 9.49
C GLN A 12 -6.81 10.85 10.86
N VAL A 13 -6.63 11.88 11.66
CA VAL A 13 -7.39 12.11 12.89
C VAL A 13 -8.85 12.45 12.51
N LYS A 14 -9.82 12.04 13.31
CA LYS A 14 -11.23 12.45 13.16
C LYS A 14 -11.74 12.97 14.48
N ASN A 15 -12.73 13.84 14.43
CA ASN A 15 -13.43 14.28 15.63
C ASN A 15 -14.50 13.23 16.01
N ASP A 16 -14.05 12.05 16.44
CA ASP A 16 -14.88 10.89 16.76
C ASP A 16 -14.75 10.44 18.24
N GLY A 17 -14.08 11.26 19.06
CA GLY A 17 -13.83 10.97 20.47
C GLY A 17 -12.82 9.83 20.71
N ALA A 18 -12.08 9.38 19.69
CA ALA A 18 -10.98 8.44 19.87
C ALA A 18 -9.71 9.15 20.37
N HIS A 19 -8.84 8.37 21.04
CA HIS A 19 -7.49 8.83 21.39
C HIS A 19 -6.53 8.52 20.24
N TYR A 20 -5.82 9.55 19.77
CA TYR A 20 -4.90 9.45 18.65
C TYR A 20 -3.45 9.55 19.11
N PHE A 21 -2.61 8.62 18.64
CA PHE A 21 -1.20 8.54 18.95
C PHE A 21 -0.37 8.59 17.67
N GLY A 22 0.77 9.28 17.70
CA GLY A 22 1.67 9.45 16.55
C GLY A 22 2.11 10.91 16.36
N PRO A 23 2.53 11.29 15.13
CA PRO A 23 2.55 10.49 13.90
C PRO A 23 3.72 9.49 13.85
N TYR A 24 3.50 8.32 13.25
CA TYR A 24 4.54 7.31 13.05
C TYR A 24 5.25 7.49 11.69
N SER A 25 6.55 7.16 11.64
CA SER A 25 7.40 7.31 10.45
C SER A 25 6.99 6.43 9.27
N SER A 26 6.39 5.27 9.53
CA SER A 26 5.95 4.34 8.49
C SER A 26 4.86 3.39 8.98
N ALA A 27 4.17 2.76 8.03
CA ALA A 27 3.25 1.65 8.32
C ALA A 27 3.95 0.45 8.96
N GLY A 28 5.25 0.27 8.74
CA GLY A 28 6.07 -0.76 9.39
C GLY A 28 6.27 -0.45 10.87
N ALA A 29 6.70 0.77 11.18
CA ALA A 29 6.96 1.22 12.55
C ALA A 29 5.72 1.09 13.44
N ILE A 30 4.56 1.55 12.98
CA ILE A 30 3.32 1.41 13.76
C ILE A 30 2.90 -0.05 13.97
N ARG A 31 3.12 -0.93 12.98
CA ARG A 31 2.81 -2.37 13.11
C ARG A 31 3.71 -3.04 14.15
N GLU A 32 4.98 -2.65 14.21
CA GLU A 32 5.91 -3.13 15.23
C GLU A 32 5.51 -2.64 16.63
N THR A 33 5.17 -1.36 16.77
CA THR A 33 4.64 -0.80 18.03
C THR A 33 3.39 -1.56 18.47
N LEU A 34 2.39 -1.72 17.59
CA LEU A 34 1.16 -2.46 17.91
C LEU A 34 1.45 -3.90 18.34
N LYS A 35 2.39 -4.58 17.68
CA LYS A 35 2.77 -5.96 18.04
C LYS A 35 3.32 -6.05 19.46
N GLN A 36 4.09 -5.04 19.92
CA GLN A 36 4.57 -4.98 21.31
C GLN A 36 3.42 -4.66 22.26
N VAL A 37 2.60 -3.67 21.94
CA VAL A 37 1.48 -3.26 22.79
C VAL A 37 0.50 -4.41 23.00
N TYR A 38 0.13 -5.17 21.97
CA TYR A 38 -0.77 -6.33 22.11
C TYR A 38 -0.20 -7.48 22.93
N ARG A 39 1.13 -7.60 23.04
CA ARG A 39 1.78 -8.57 23.94
C ARG A 39 1.71 -8.14 25.40
N ILE A 40 1.75 -6.82 25.63
CA ILE A 40 1.70 -6.25 26.97
C ILE A 40 0.26 -6.15 27.44
N PHE A 41 -0.63 -5.62 26.60
CA PHE A 41 -2.03 -5.38 26.91
C PHE A 41 -2.92 -6.13 25.91
N PRO A 42 -3.54 -7.25 26.30
CA PRO A 42 -4.28 -8.12 25.40
C PRO A 42 -5.66 -7.53 25.03
N LEU A 43 -5.68 -6.45 24.26
CA LEU A 43 -6.88 -5.83 23.72
C LEU A 43 -7.44 -6.62 22.52
N ARG A 44 -8.70 -6.41 22.17
CA ARG A 44 -9.28 -7.09 21.00
C ARG A 44 -8.70 -6.54 19.69
N HIS A 45 -8.51 -7.42 18.72
CA HIS A 45 -8.00 -7.10 17.38
C HIS A 45 -9.08 -6.87 16.33
N SER A 46 -10.35 -7.15 16.64
CA SER A 46 -11.44 -7.16 15.67
C SER A 46 -12.76 -6.76 16.32
N SER A 47 -13.75 -6.38 15.51
CA SER A 47 -15.09 -6.05 16.01
C SER A 47 -15.71 -7.25 16.76
N ILE A 48 -16.50 -6.94 17.81
CA ILE A 48 -17.14 -7.95 18.65
C ILE A 48 -18.08 -8.81 17.79
N GLU A 49 -18.94 -8.19 16.98
CA GLU A 49 -19.91 -8.88 16.11
C GLU A 49 -19.26 -9.90 15.17
N ARG A 50 -18.07 -9.58 14.65
CA ARG A 50 -17.35 -10.47 13.75
C ARG A 50 -16.75 -11.66 14.49
N CYS A 51 -16.30 -11.45 15.72
CA CYS A 51 -15.65 -12.48 16.51
C CYS A 51 -16.63 -13.35 17.30
N SER A 52 -17.75 -12.79 17.76
CA SER A 52 -18.80 -13.49 18.52
C SER A 52 -19.55 -14.53 17.68
N LYS A 53 -19.66 -14.32 16.37
CA LYS A 53 -20.21 -15.31 15.42
C LYS A 53 -19.41 -16.62 15.36
N ARG A 54 -18.22 -16.67 15.95
CA ARG A 54 -17.41 -17.88 16.06
C ARG A 54 -17.81 -18.61 17.34
N GLY A 55 -18.00 -19.91 17.28
CA GLY A 55 -18.29 -20.74 18.47
C GLY A 55 -17.14 -20.81 19.49
N ARG A 56 -15.95 -20.26 19.19
CA ARG A 56 -14.78 -20.25 20.07
C ARG A 56 -13.98 -18.96 19.98
N PRO A 57 -13.23 -18.58 21.04
CA PRO A 57 -12.29 -17.47 20.99
C PRO A 57 -11.28 -17.59 19.84
N CYS A 58 -10.84 -16.45 19.33
CA CYS A 58 -9.93 -16.39 18.19
C CYS A 58 -8.49 -16.79 18.55
N LEU A 59 -7.64 -17.00 17.54
CA LEU A 59 -6.22 -17.30 17.71
C LEU A 59 -5.49 -16.29 18.61
N PHE A 60 -5.82 -14.99 18.52
CA PHE A 60 -5.20 -13.97 19.37
C PHE A 60 -5.44 -14.22 20.86
N HIS A 61 -6.59 -14.79 21.23
CA HIS A 61 -6.83 -15.19 22.62
C HIS A 61 -5.97 -16.39 23.02
N GLN A 62 -5.89 -17.40 22.14
CA GLN A 62 -5.10 -18.61 22.38
C GLN A 62 -3.61 -18.32 22.58
N ILE A 63 -3.09 -17.28 21.92
CA ILE A 63 -1.69 -16.84 22.07
C ILE A 63 -1.52 -15.71 23.11
N GLY A 64 -2.55 -15.42 23.91
CA GLY A 64 -2.50 -14.44 25.01
C GLY A 64 -2.47 -12.96 24.61
N GLN A 65 -2.79 -12.61 23.37
CA GLN A 65 -2.81 -11.22 22.86
C GLN A 65 -4.21 -10.60 22.83
N CYS A 66 -5.25 -11.33 23.21
CA CYS A 66 -6.62 -10.85 23.29
C CYS A 66 -7.31 -11.44 24.50
N SER A 67 -7.95 -10.60 25.30
CA SER A 67 -8.74 -10.98 26.49
C SER A 67 -10.15 -11.50 26.16
N ALA A 68 -10.47 -11.66 24.86
CA ALA A 68 -11.71 -12.23 24.33
C ALA A 68 -13.02 -11.68 24.94
N PRO A 69 -13.23 -10.34 24.95
CA PRO A 69 -14.48 -9.75 25.40
C PRO A 69 -15.69 -10.22 24.57
N CYS A 70 -15.48 -10.60 23.30
CA CYS A 70 -16.52 -11.16 22.43
C CYS A 70 -17.13 -12.48 22.92
N HIS A 71 -16.47 -13.17 23.86
CA HIS A 71 -16.93 -14.43 24.48
C HIS A 71 -17.08 -14.28 25.99
N GLY A 72 -17.21 -13.05 26.51
CA GLY A 72 -17.44 -12.77 27.93
C GLY A 72 -16.29 -13.18 28.87
N LYS A 73 -15.06 -13.33 28.35
CA LYS A 73 -13.90 -13.80 29.14
C LYS A 73 -13.23 -12.71 29.97
N ILE A 74 -13.67 -11.47 29.85
CA ILE A 74 -13.17 -10.33 30.63
C ILE A 74 -14.33 -9.35 30.91
N SER A 75 -14.33 -8.77 32.11
CA SER A 75 -15.27 -7.73 32.49
C SER A 75 -14.97 -6.41 31.76
N GLN A 76 -15.96 -5.54 31.62
CA GLN A 76 -15.73 -4.21 31.04
C GLN A 76 -14.77 -3.37 31.90
N THR A 77 -14.87 -3.50 33.22
CA THR A 77 -14.02 -2.79 34.19
C THR A 77 -12.55 -3.21 34.06
N ASP A 78 -12.28 -4.51 33.96
CA ASP A 78 -10.90 -5.00 33.81
C ASP A 78 -10.34 -4.73 32.41
N TYR A 79 -11.19 -4.80 31.38
CA TYR A 79 -10.77 -4.40 30.03
C TYR A 79 -10.38 -2.92 29.99
N ARG A 80 -11.12 -2.05 30.70
CA ARG A 80 -10.80 -0.62 30.76
C ARG A 80 -9.43 -0.37 31.42
N LYS A 81 -9.05 -1.12 32.45
CA LYS A 81 -7.69 -1.05 33.02
C LYS A 81 -6.61 -1.37 32.00
N LEU A 82 -6.85 -2.34 31.09
CA LEU A 82 -5.92 -2.64 30.00
C LEU A 82 -5.82 -1.46 29.02
N VAL A 83 -6.95 -0.83 28.69
CA VAL A 83 -7.01 0.34 27.80
C VAL A 83 -6.26 1.52 28.40
N ASP A 84 -6.49 1.81 29.68
CA ASP A 84 -5.82 2.90 30.39
C ASP A 84 -4.31 2.66 30.47
N GLY A 85 -3.88 1.41 30.67
CA GLY A 85 -2.47 1.03 30.61
C GLY A 85 -1.84 1.24 29.22
N VAL A 86 -2.58 0.95 28.14
CA VAL A 86 -2.14 1.28 26.76
C VAL A 86 -2.01 2.78 26.56
N ILE A 87 -2.98 3.57 27.02
CA ILE A 87 -2.96 5.03 26.91
C ILE A 87 -1.73 5.57 27.65
N GLN A 88 -1.52 5.16 28.91
CA GLN A 88 -0.34 5.58 29.70
C GLN A 88 0.98 5.18 29.03
N LEU A 89 1.07 3.97 28.47
CA LEU A 89 2.27 3.51 27.76
C LEU A 89 2.54 4.35 26.50
N LEU A 90 1.51 4.66 25.71
CA LEU A 90 1.64 5.47 24.49
C LEU A 90 1.81 6.97 24.77
N GLU A 91 1.35 7.44 25.92
CA GLU A 91 1.73 8.72 26.54
C GLU A 91 3.04 8.62 27.31
N GLY A 92 3.89 7.60 27.07
CA GLY A 92 5.23 7.41 27.63
C GLY A 92 5.37 7.51 29.14
N ARG A 93 4.29 7.25 29.89
CA ARG A 93 4.32 7.04 31.35
C ARG A 93 4.74 5.61 31.66
N GLU A 94 5.80 5.17 30.99
CA GLU A 94 6.33 3.80 31.04
C GLU A 94 6.67 3.39 32.48
N SER A 95 7.28 4.30 33.24
CA SER A 95 7.66 4.09 34.64
C SER A 95 6.45 3.87 35.55
N GLU A 96 5.37 4.61 35.33
CA GLU A 96 4.12 4.46 36.10
C GLU A 96 3.46 3.10 35.81
N VAL A 97 3.42 2.72 34.54
CA VAL A 97 2.88 1.41 34.09
C VAL A 97 3.69 0.27 34.70
N VAL A 98 5.02 0.33 34.65
CA VAL A 98 5.89 -0.70 35.24
C VAL A 98 5.70 -0.77 36.75
N ALA A 99 5.63 0.36 37.45
CA ALA A 99 5.38 0.38 38.89
C ALA A 99 4.01 -0.21 39.26
N HIS A 100 2.97 0.03 38.45
CA HIS A 100 1.66 -0.57 38.64
C HIS A 100 1.69 -2.09 38.42
N LEU A 101 2.30 -2.57 37.33
CA LEU A 101 2.42 -3.99 37.03
C LEU A 101 3.25 -4.74 38.08
N ARG A 102 4.30 -4.12 38.64
CA ARG A 102 5.10 -4.70 39.74
C ARG A 102 4.24 -4.94 40.98
N ARG A 103 3.43 -3.95 41.38
CA ARG A 103 2.49 -4.11 42.51
C ARG A 103 1.48 -5.23 42.26
N GLN A 104 0.94 -5.33 41.05
CA GLN A 104 0.00 -6.42 40.69
C GLN A 104 0.68 -7.79 40.69
N MET A 105 1.92 -7.88 40.23
CA MET A 105 2.74 -9.09 40.26
C MET A 105 3.00 -9.55 41.70
N GLU A 106 3.40 -8.65 42.58
CA GLU A 106 3.64 -8.93 44.00
C GLU A 106 2.36 -9.40 44.69
N GLN A 107 1.24 -8.70 44.48
CA GLN A 107 -0.05 -9.10 45.04
C GLN A 107 -0.49 -10.49 44.56
N ALA A 108 -0.37 -10.78 43.26
CA ALA A 108 -0.69 -12.10 42.70
C ALA A 108 0.21 -13.19 43.29
N SER A 109 1.49 -12.88 43.55
CA SER A 109 2.41 -13.80 44.22
C SER A 109 2.01 -14.08 45.67
N VAL A 110 1.57 -13.06 46.42
CA VAL A 110 1.08 -13.20 47.80
C VAL A 110 -0.19 -14.06 47.84
N GLU A 111 -1.09 -13.88 46.87
CA GLU A 111 -2.33 -14.66 46.73
C GLU A 111 -2.11 -16.05 46.10
N MET A 112 -0.86 -16.47 45.89
CA MET A 112 -0.47 -17.75 45.26
C MET A 112 -1.01 -17.94 43.83
N ARG A 113 -1.33 -16.85 43.13
CA ARG A 113 -1.78 -16.83 41.72
C ARG A 113 -0.57 -16.72 40.78
N PHE A 114 0.25 -17.77 40.75
CA PHE A 114 1.56 -17.76 40.06
C PHE A 114 1.46 -17.53 38.54
N GLU A 115 0.40 -17.98 37.89
CA GLU A 115 0.19 -17.72 36.45
C GLU A 115 0.00 -16.23 36.15
N ASP A 116 -0.79 -15.53 36.97
CA ASP A 116 -1.00 -14.09 36.86
C ASP A 116 0.30 -13.33 37.16
N ALA A 117 1.04 -13.74 38.21
CA ALA A 117 2.34 -13.15 38.55
C ALA A 117 3.36 -13.32 37.39
N ALA A 118 3.43 -14.51 36.79
CA ALA A 118 4.27 -14.76 35.63
C ALA A 118 3.87 -13.88 34.44
N ARG A 119 2.57 -13.71 34.19
CA ARG A 119 2.05 -12.81 33.14
C ARG A 119 2.50 -11.36 33.37
N PHE A 120 2.33 -10.83 34.58
CA PHE A 120 2.76 -9.46 34.91
C PHE A 120 4.27 -9.28 34.79
N ARG A 121 5.06 -10.26 35.25
CA ARG A 121 6.53 -10.26 35.08
C ARG A 121 6.93 -10.19 33.61
N ASP A 122 6.30 -10.98 32.76
CA ASP A 122 6.62 -11.04 31.34
C ASP A 122 6.20 -9.76 30.60
N GLN A 123 5.09 -9.11 31.03
CA GLN A 123 4.70 -7.78 30.58
C GLN A 123 5.73 -6.70 30.96
N ILE A 124 6.23 -6.71 32.20
CA ILE A 124 7.28 -5.79 32.66
C ILE A 124 8.54 -5.94 31.79
N ARG A 125 9.01 -7.17 31.60
CA ARG A 125 10.18 -7.45 30.75
C ARG A 125 10.00 -6.99 29.31
N ALA A 126 8.79 -7.14 28.75
CA ALA A 126 8.47 -6.68 27.41
C ALA A 126 8.53 -5.16 27.29
N ILE A 127 8.04 -4.43 28.30
CA ILE A 127 8.13 -2.97 28.37
C ILE A 127 9.61 -2.56 28.49
N GLU A 128 10.33 -3.07 29.48
CA GLU A 128 11.74 -2.71 29.74
C GLU A 128 12.63 -2.93 28.50
N LYS A 129 12.47 -4.05 27.80
CA LYS A 129 13.20 -4.35 26.55
C LYS A 129 12.84 -3.40 25.40
N SER A 130 11.60 -2.93 25.33
CA SER A 130 11.18 -1.94 24.34
C SER A 130 11.79 -0.57 24.63
N VAL A 131 11.92 -0.21 25.91
CA VAL A 131 12.51 1.06 26.37
C VAL A 131 14.03 1.08 26.17
N GLU A 132 14.74 -0.02 26.45
CA GLU A 132 16.19 -0.11 26.21
C GLU A 132 16.56 0.10 24.74
N LYS A 133 15.77 -0.41 23.80
CA LYS A 133 15.96 -0.16 22.36
C LYS A 133 15.72 1.30 21.95
N GLN A 134 14.99 2.07 22.77
CA GLN A 134 14.66 3.47 22.52
C GLN A 134 15.57 4.47 23.26
N LYS A 135 16.54 4.02 24.07
CA LYS A 135 17.54 4.86 24.76
C LYS A 135 18.61 5.40 23.80
N VAL A 136 18.21 5.95 22.65
CA VAL A 136 19.12 6.61 21.72
C VAL A 136 18.66 8.06 21.56
N THR A 137 19.20 8.92 22.43
CA THR A 137 19.09 10.39 22.45
C THR A 137 17.77 10.94 23.01
N ASP A 138 17.83 11.45 24.24
CA ASP A 138 16.82 12.32 24.82
C ASP A 138 17.05 13.74 24.29
N TYR A 139 16.04 14.31 23.64
CA TYR A 139 16.06 15.64 23.04
C TYR A 139 15.38 16.71 23.92
N GLY A 140 15.12 16.38 25.19
CA GLY A 140 14.46 17.24 26.17
C GLY A 140 12.93 17.08 26.18
N GLY A 141 12.29 17.45 27.30
CA GLY A 141 10.87 17.19 27.53
C GLY A 141 9.89 17.85 26.55
N GLY A 142 8.71 17.23 26.40
CA GLY A 142 7.56 17.75 25.65
C GLY A 142 7.37 17.17 24.25
N ASN A 143 6.21 17.44 23.65
CA ASN A 143 5.90 17.09 22.26
C ASN A 143 6.30 18.26 21.36
N GLN A 144 7.21 18.01 20.42
CA GLN A 144 7.75 19.06 19.56
C GLN A 144 7.78 18.58 18.12
N ASP A 145 7.39 19.43 17.18
CA ASP A 145 7.69 19.23 15.77
C ASP A 145 8.82 20.19 15.40
N VAL A 146 9.84 19.72 14.67
CA VAL A 146 11.02 20.52 14.32
C VAL A 146 11.14 20.57 12.81
N LEU A 147 11.01 21.76 12.25
CA LEU A 147 11.11 21.98 10.81
C LEU A 147 12.55 22.30 10.42
N GLY A 148 13.04 21.59 9.42
CA GLY A 148 14.26 21.91 8.70
C GLY A 148 13.93 22.37 7.30
N VAL A 149 14.69 23.34 6.79
CA VAL A 149 14.51 23.93 5.47
C VAL A 149 15.86 23.87 4.74
N HIS A 150 15.86 23.40 3.50
CA HIS A 150 16.99 23.47 2.60
C HIS A 150 16.52 23.96 1.23
N GLN A 151 17.16 24.99 0.72
CA GLN A 151 16.80 25.66 -0.52
C GLN A 151 17.95 25.53 -1.52
N ALA A 152 17.67 24.94 -2.67
CA ALA A 152 18.65 24.74 -3.73
C ALA A 152 17.95 24.47 -5.08
N GLY A 153 18.55 24.95 -6.17
CA GLY A 153 18.12 24.57 -7.53
C GLY A 153 16.70 24.98 -7.93
N GLY A 154 16.14 26.03 -7.33
CA GLY A 154 14.74 26.44 -7.57
C GLY A 154 13.70 25.60 -6.82
N GLU A 155 14.14 24.74 -5.90
CA GLU A 155 13.29 23.90 -5.06
C GLU A 155 13.60 24.15 -3.57
N VAL A 156 12.62 23.84 -2.71
CA VAL A 156 12.76 23.86 -1.25
C VAL A 156 12.41 22.48 -0.71
N GLU A 157 13.38 21.85 -0.05
CA GLU A 157 13.17 20.61 0.71
C GLU A 157 12.91 20.95 2.18
N LEU A 158 11.76 20.51 2.68
CA LEU A 158 11.36 20.62 4.07
C LEU A 158 11.52 19.26 4.75
N SER A 159 12.12 19.23 5.94
CA SER A 159 12.18 18.02 6.79
C SER A 159 11.54 18.28 8.13
N LEU A 160 10.39 17.66 8.38
CA LEU A 160 9.65 17.77 9.63
C LEU A 160 9.96 16.57 10.53
N LEU A 161 10.60 16.82 11.67
CA LEU A 161 10.92 15.83 12.68
C LEU A 161 9.84 15.80 13.76
N PHE A 162 9.39 14.61 14.13
CA PHE A 162 8.38 14.42 15.16
C PHE A 162 9.05 13.94 16.44
N ILE A 163 9.10 14.81 17.44
CA ILE A 163 9.59 14.50 18.78
C ILE A 163 8.39 14.37 19.70
N ARG A 164 8.23 13.21 20.32
CA ARG A 164 7.22 13.01 21.36
C ARG A 164 7.94 12.60 22.62
N GLN A 165 7.72 13.39 23.67
CA GLN A 165 8.31 13.17 25.00
C GLN A 165 9.83 13.04 24.96
N GLY A 166 10.48 13.94 24.22
CA GLY A 166 11.93 13.96 24.05
C GLY A 166 12.49 12.85 23.15
N LYS A 167 11.67 11.95 22.62
CA LYS A 167 12.11 10.89 21.69
C LYS A 167 11.74 11.25 20.25
N LEU A 168 12.67 11.08 19.31
CA LEU A 168 12.40 11.20 17.88
C LEU A 168 11.61 9.97 17.40
N ILE A 169 10.32 10.14 17.11
CA ILE A 169 9.43 9.05 16.68
C ILE A 169 9.33 8.92 15.16
N GLY A 170 9.76 9.94 14.42
CA GLY A 170 9.77 9.90 12.97
C GLY A 170 10.20 11.19 12.30
N ARG A 171 10.24 11.12 10.97
CA ARG A 171 10.48 12.27 10.08
C ARG A 171 9.61 12.17 8.84
N ARG A 172 9.28 13.32 8.25
CA ARG A 172 8.66 13.45 6.93
C ARG A 172 9.40 14.52 6.14
N ASN A 173 9.53 14.27 4.84
CA ASN A 173 10.22 15.14 3.92
C ASN A 173 9.24 15.61 2.84
N PHE A 174 9.36 16.85 2.40
CA PHE A 174 8.50 17.47 1.39
C PHE A 174 9.38 18.28 0.44
N LEU A 175 9.27 18.01 -0.86
CA LEU A 175 9.92 18.80 -1.90
C LEU A 175 8.87 19.73 -2.52
N LEU A 176 9.14 21.03 -2.52
CA LEU A 176 8.24 22.08 -2.99
C LEU A 176 8.95 22.94 -4.04
N ASP A 177 8.21 23.40 -5.04
CA ASP A 177 8.72 24.37 -6.01
C ASP A 177 8.89 25.73 -5.34
N TRP A 178 10.06 26.36 -5.53
CA TRP A 178 10.33 27.66 -4.95
C TRP A 178 9.68 28.78 -5.80
N THR A 179 8.40 29.02 -5.53
CA THR A 179 7.56 29.97 -6.28
C THR A 179 7.20 31.25 -5.52
N LEU A 180 7.46 31.27 -4.21
CA LEU A 180 7.16 32.37 -3.29
C LEU A 180 8.42 32.72 -2.48
N ASP A 181 8.35 33.79 -1.68
CA ASP A 181 9.36 33.99 -0.65
C ASP A 181 9.38 32.80 0.34
N LEU A 182 10.55 32.52 0.90
CA LEU A 182 10.76 31.33 1.73
C LEU A 182 9.89 31.36 3.00
N GLU A 183 9.70 32.54 3.58
CA GLU A 183 8.85 32.74 4.76
C GLU A 183 7.39 32.42 4.44
N ASP A 184 6.87 32.96 3.33
CA ASP A 184 5.50 32.70 2.85
C ASP A 184 5.28 31.22 2.54
N LEU A 185 6.25 30.58 1.88
CA LEU A 185 6.20 29.15 1.56
C LEU A 185 6.14 28.30 2.82
N VAL A 186 6.98 28.60 3.82
CA VAL A 186 6.96 27.88 5.10
C VAL A 186 5.67 28.14 5.87
N SER A 187 5.19 29.39 5.91
CA SER A 187 3.92 29.74 6.56
C SER A 187 2.73 29.01 5.93
N GLY A 188 2.64 29.04 4.58
CA GLY A 188 1.64 28.30 3.82
C GLY A 188 1.72 26.79 4.04
N PHE A 189 2.94 26.22 4.05
CA PHE A 189 3.14 24.80 4.36
C PHE A 189 2.64 24.44 5.76
N LEU A 190 2.95 25.24 6.78
CA LEU A 190 2.50 24.99 8.16
C LEU A 190 0.97 25.05 8.23
N GLN A 191 0.35 26.05 7.60
CA GLN A 191 -1.11 26.15 7.53
C GLN A 191 -1.72 24.93 6.84
N GLU A 192 -1.26 24.57 5.65
CA GLU A 192 -1.78 23.42 4.91
C GLU A 192 -1.58 22.12 5.70
N TYR A 193 -0.36 21.86 6.18
CA TYR A 193 -0.02 20.63 6.89
C TYR A 193 -0.84 20.46 8.17
N TYR A 194 -0.96 21.51 8.96
CA TYR A 194 -1.70 21.48 10.22
C TYR A 194 -3.20 21.77 10.05
N SER A 195 -3.68 22.21 8.88
CA SER A 195 -5.12 22.29 8.56
C SER A 195 -5.74 20.90 8.50
N GLY A 196 -4.96 19.91 8.08
CA GLY A 196 -5.32 18.51 8.09
C GLY A 196 -5.54 17.96 9.50
N SER A 197 -5.99 16.71 9.56
CA SER A 197 -6.24 16.03 10.82
C SER A 197 -4.97 15.31 11.31
N VAL A 198 -4.05 16.07 11.88
CA VAL A 198 -2.78 15.59 12.46
C VAL A 198 -2.75 15.82 13.98
N VAL A 199 -1.90 15.08 14.69
CA VAL A 199 -1.71 15.24 16.14
C VAL A 199 -0.81 16.45 16.40
N LEU A 200 -1.36 17.49 17.05
CA LEU A 200 -0.68 18.76 17.32
C LEU A 200 0.32 18.69 18.49
N PRO A 201 1.57 19.18 18.32
CA PRO A 201 2.59 19.20 19.37
C PRO A 201 2.37 20.36 20.38
N ASP A 202 3.19 20.41 21.43
CA ASP A 202 3.29 21.56 22.34
C ASP A 202 4.08 22.72 21.71
N HIS A 203 5.14 22.37 20.97
CA HIS A 203 6.01 23.34 20.34
C HIS A 203 6.26 22.99 18.87
N ILE A 204 6.35 24.00 18.02
CA ILE A 204 6.85 23.88 16.65
C ILE A 204 8.11 24.73 16.58
N LEU A 205 9.24 24.09 16.30
CA LEU A 205 10.54 24.75 16.22
C LEU A 205 10.88 25.03 14.75
N LEU A 206 11.24 26.28 14.47
CA LEU A 206 11.55 26.76 13.13
C LEU A 206 13.04 27.14 12.97
N PRO A 207 13.63 27.00 11.77
CA PRO A 207 15.04 27.32 11.57
C PRO A 207 15.33 28.84 11.58
N PHE A 208 14.33 29.65 11.23
CA PHE A 208 14.31 31.11 11.26
C PHE A 208 12.96 31.59 11.79
N ALA A 209 12.85 32.87 12.15
CA ALA A 209 11.61 33.46 12.64
C ALA A 209 10.68 33.76 11.45
N LEU A 210 9.39 33.52 11.59
CA LEU A 210 8.37 33.92 10.61
C LEU A 210 7.62 35.17 11.09
N GLU A 211 7.19 36.00 10.14
CA GLU A 211 6.12 36.95 10.42
C GLU A 211 4.82 36.21 10.74
N GLY A 212 4.13 36.62 11.83
CA GLY A 212 2.85 36.01 12.23
C GLY A 212 2.93 34.67 12.97
N GLU A 213 4.10 34.28 13.53
CA GLU A 213 4.23 33.08 14.37
C GLU A 213 3.19 33.01 15.51
N GLU A 214 2.85 34.15 16.11
CA GLU A 214 1.84 34.24 17.19
C GLU A 214 0.44 33.88 16.69
N VAL A 215 0.04 34.42 15.54
CA VAL A 215 -1.28 34.16 14.93
C VAL A 215 -1.42 32.68 14.56
N LEU A 216 -0.38 32.09 13.97
CA LEU A 216 -0.34 30.66 13.68
C LEU A 216 -0.40 29.82 14.97
N GLY A 217 0.34 30.23 16.00
CA GLY A 217 0.33 29.58 17.31
C GLY A 217 -1.04 29.61 17.99
N ASP A 218 -1.75 30.73 17.91
CA ASP A 218 -3.08 30.90 18.48
C ASP A 218 -4.12 30.04 17.73
N TRP A 219 -4.09 30.05 16.40
CA TRP A 219 -4.92 29.17 15.57
C TRP A 219 -4.72 27.69 15.90
N LEU A 220 -3.47 27.24 16.03
CA LEU A 220 -3.18 25.86 16.44
C LEU A 220 -3.60 25.57 17.88
N SER A 221 -3.50 26.57 18.77
CA SER A 221 -3.91 26.45 20.18
C SER A 221 -5.42 26.25 20.30
N GLU A 222 -6.20 27.02 19.54
CA GLU A 222 -7.66 26.89 19.44
C GLU A 222 -8.03 25.49 18.93
N LYS A 223 -7.41 25.06 17.82
CA LYS A 223 -7.65 23.73 17.24
C LYS A 223 -7.29 22.58 18.18
N ARG A 224 -6.23 22.73 18.97
CA ARG A 224 -5.76 21.72 19.94
C ARG A 224 -6.58 21.71 21.24
N GLY A 225 -7.18 22.85 21.61
CA GLY A 225 -7.73 23.10 22.94
C GLY A 225 -6.66 23.27 24.04
N ARG A 226 -5.38 23.43 23.68
CA ARG A 226 -4.24 23.67 24.58
C ARG A 226 -3.21 24.52 23.86
N LYS A 227 -2.44 25.31 24.63
CA LYS A 227 -1.41 26.20 24.08
C LYS A 227 -0.39 25.44 23.22
N VAL A 228 -0.19 25.93 22.00
CA VAL A 228 0.86 25.54 21.05
C VAL A 228 1.74 26.77 20.82
N ARG A 229 3.06 26.64 20.91
CA ARG A 229 3.97 27.75 20.60
C ARG A 229 4.81 27.43 19.38
N ILE A 230 4.86 28.38 18.46
CA ILE A 230 5.77 28.36 17.32
C ILE A 230 6.88 29.34 17.63
N PHE A 231 8.15 28.95 17.43
CA PHE A 231 9.27 29.86 17.59
C PHE A 231 10.56 29.33 16.95
N SER A 232 11.47 30.25 16.64
CA SER A 232 12.84 29.91 16.25
C SER A 232 13.80 29.90 17.46
N PRO A 233 14.31 28.72 17.88
CA PRO A 233 15.27 28.67 18.97
C PRO A 233 16.61 29.30 18.56
N GLN A 234 17.19 30.13 19.44
CA GLN A 234 18.46 30.81 19.17
C GLN A 234 19.68 30.11 19.79
N ARG A 235 19.50 29.34 20.89
CA ARG A 235 20.58 28.65 21.61
C ARG A 235 20.10 27.36 22.29
N GLY A 236 21.05 26.54 22.75
CA GLY A 236 20.80 25.30 23.49
C GLY A 236 20.34 24.11 22.64
N GLU A 237 19.79 23.09 23.29
CA GLU A 237 19.39 21.82 22.63
C GLU A 237 18.32 22.02 21.54
N LYS A 238 17.37 22.95 21.74
CA LYS A 238 16.36 23.27 20.72
C LYS A 238 16.99 23.85 19.44
N LYS A 239 18.06 24.65 19.53
CA LYS A 239 18.80 25.12 18.34
C LYS A 239 19.51 23.95 17.66
N ARG A 240 20.14 23.05 18.44
CA ARG A 240 20.79 21.83 17.90
C ARG A 240 19.79 20.94 17.16
N LEU A 241 18.55 20.84 17.66
CA LEU A 241 17.46 20.15 16.98
C LEU A 241 17.11 20.80 15.63
N ALA A 242 16.92 22.12 15.60
CA ALA A 242 16.63 22.84 14.36
C ALA A 242 17.74 22.65 13.31
N LEU A 243 19.02 22.75 13.73
CA LEU A 243 20.17 22.49 12.85
C LEU A 243 20.20 21.04 12.32
N ARG A 244 19.82 20.05 13.14
CA ARG A 244 19.69 18.66 12.70
C ARG A 244 18.56 18.49 11.68
N ALA A 245 17.43 19.17 11.87
CA ALA A 245 16.35 19.16 10.91
C ALA A 245 16.78 19.77 9.57
N MET A 246 17.52 20.89 9.57
CA MET A 246 18.10 21.48 8.35
C MET A 246 19.08 20.53 7.64
N LYS A 247 19.94 19.84 8.41
CA LYS A 247 20.83 18.81 7.83
C LYS A 247 20.05 17.66 7.21
N ASN A 248 18.95 17.23 7.84
CA ASN A 248 18.07 16.20 7.28
C ASN A 248 17.38 16.67 5.99
N ALA A 249 16.98 17.93 5.90
CA ALA A 249 16.43 18.53 4.69
C ALA A 249 17.48 18.54 3.56
N SER A 250 18.71 19.00 3.83
CA SER A 250 19.78 18.98 2.82
C SER A 250 20.13 17.58 2.34
N GLU A 251 20.20 16.60 3.25
CA GLU A 251 20.45 15.20 2.88
C GLU A 251 19.28 14.59 2.10
N ALA A 252 18.03 14.93 2.43
CA ALA A 252 16.86 14.48 1.69
C ALA A 252 16.86 15.04 0.26
N TYR A 253 17.16 16.33 0.10
CA TYR A 253 17.31 16.98 -1.21
C TYR A 253 18.38 16.29 -2.06
N ARG A 254 19.56 16.04 -1.48
CA ARG A 254 20.65 15.31 -2.16
C ARG A 254 20.21 13.92 -2.60
N GLN A 255 19.52 13.16 -1.75
CA GLN A 255 19.00 11.84 -2.08
C GLN A 255 17.92 11.88 -3.18
N HIS A 256 17.07 12.90 -3.19
CA HIS A 256 16.10 13.13 -4.25
C HIS A 256 16.80 13.43 -5.59
N GLY A 257 17.80 14.31 -5.59
CA GLY A 257 18.62 14.62 -6.76
C GLY A 257 19.37 13.40 -7.30
N GLU A 258 20.03 12.63 -6.43
CA GLU A 258 20.72 11.39 -6.81
C GLU A 258 19.76 10.36 -7.43
N ARG A 259 18.54 10.21 -6.89
CA ARG A 259 17.51 9.33 -7.46
C ARG A 259 17.03 9.82 -8.81
N LYS A 260 16.76 11.11 -8.96
CA LYS A 260 16.34 11.73 -10.22
C LYS A 260 17.42 11.56 -11.29
N GLN A 261 18.68 11.84 -10.96
CA GLN A 261 19.80 11.63 -11.87
C GLN A 261 19.98 10.16 -12.27
N ALA A 262 19.88 9.23 -11.32
CA ALA A 262 19.97 7.80 -11.61
C ALA A 262 18.86 7.34 -12.57
N ARG A 263 17.66 7.91 -12.42
CA ARG A 263 16.50 7.65 -13.28
C ARG A 263 16.66 8.27 -14.67
N ASP A 264 17.14 9.50 -14.76
CA ASP A 264 17.40 10.16 -16.05
C ASP A 264 18.52 9.44 -16.81
N ASN A 265 19.57 9.00 -16.12
CA ASN A 265 20.63 8.16 -16.68
C ASN A 265 20.08 6.82 -17.17
N LEU A 266 19.15 6.21 -16.42
CA LEU A 266 18.48 4.97 -16.79
C LEU A 266 17.64 5.12 -18.07
N LEU A 267 16.86 6.19 -18.18
CA LEU A 267 16.08 6.49 -19.39
C LEU A 267 16.99 6.83 -20.58
N ALA A 268 18.10 7.54 -20.35
CA ALA A 268 19.10 7.83 -21.37
C ALA A 268 19.82 6.57 -21.85
N GLU A 269 20.08 5.60 -20.95
CA GLU A 269 20.58 4.29 -21.32
C GLU A 269 19.57 3.58 -22.25
N LEU A 270 18.28 3.58 -21.91
CA LEU A 270 17.24 2.99 -22.76
C LEU A 270 17.16 3.68 -24.13
N GLN A 271 17.18 5.01 -24.17
CA GLN A 271 17.19 5.80 -25.39
C GLN A 271 18.36 5.39 -26.30
N THR A 272 19.57 5.32 -25.73
CA THR A 272 20.78 4.97 -26.48
C THR A 272 20.77 3.52 -26.95
N ARG A 273 20.39 2.57 -26.08
CA ARG A 273 20.43 1.13 -26.38
C ARG A 273 19.36 0.71 -27.39
N PHE A 274 18.22 1.40 -27.40
CA PHE A 274 17.12 1.14 -28.33
C PHE A 274 17.06 2.11 -29.50
N HIS A 275 17.98 3.09 -29.58
CA HIS A 275 18.05 4.10 -30.64
C HIS A 275 16.76 4.92 -30.77
N LEU A 276 16.20 5.35 -29.64
CA LEU A 276 14.97 6.14 -29.60
C LEU A 276 15.24 7.59 -29.98
N SER A 277 14.30 8.21 -30.70
CA SER A 277 14.38 9.61 -31.10
C SER A 277 14.24 10.58 -29.92
N GLN A 278 13.58 10.16 -28.84
CA GLN A 278 13.34 10.95 -27.64
C GLN A 278 13.60 10.12 -26.37
N LEU A 279 13.76 10.81 -25.24
CA LEU A 279 13.90 10.17 -23.94
C LEU A 279 12.57 9.46 -23.58
N PRO A 280 12.57 8.17 -23.21
CA PRO A 280 11.33 7.43 -22.99
C PRO A 280 10.71 7.74 -21.62
N GLN A 281 10.10 8.91 -21.46
CA GLN A 281 9.45 9.34 -20.21
C GLN A 281 8.17 8.54 -19.95
N ARG A 282 7.36 8.29 -20.99
CA ARG A 282 6.19 7.42 -20.93
C ARG A 282 6.44 6.12 -21.67
N ILE A 283 6.53 5.02 -20.91
CA ILE A 283 6.70 3.66 -21.44
C ILE A 283 5.42 2.86 -21.19
N GLU A 284 4.85 2.30 -22.24
CA GLU A 284 3.67 1.43 -22.13
C GLU A 284 4.03 0.00 -22.48
N CYS A 285 3.63 -0.96 -21.64
CA CYS A 285 3.82 -2.38 -21.92
C CYS A 285 2.50 -3.10 -22.11
N PHE A 286 2.40 -3.87 -23.21
CA PHE A 286 1.23 -4.66 -23.56
C PHE A 286 1.49 -6.15 -23.44
N ASP A 287 0.54 -6.85 -22.84
CA ASP A 287 0.46 -8.33 -22.79
C ASP A 287 -0.91 -8.76 -23.33
N ILE A 288 -0.93 -9.77 -24.19
CA ILE A 288 -2.15 -10.42 -24.65
C ILE A 288 -2.23 -11.78 -23.97
N SER A 289 -3.29 -11.96 -23.20
CA SER A 289 -3.55 -13.19 -22.46
C SER A 289 -4.82 -13.87 -22.99
N ASN A 290 -4.66 -15.09 -23.48
CA ASN A 290 -5.77 -15.97 -23.85
C ASN A 290 -6.14 -16.91 -22.70
N VAL A 291 -7.45 -17.10 -22.52
CA VAL A 291 -7.98 -18.16 -21.66
C VAL A 291 -8.60 -19.20 -22.59
N GLN A 292 -8.54 -20.49 -22.23
CA GLN A 292 -9.30 -21.54 -22.93
C GLN A 292 -10.78 -21.11 -23.05
N GLY A 293 -11.20 -20.74 -24.26
CA GLY A 293 -12.50 -20.10 -24.60
C GLY A 293 -12.35 -18.86 -25.51
N ASN A 294 -13.47 -18.19 -25.87
CA ASN A 294 -13.53 -17.02 -26.77
C ASN A 294 -13.27 -15.66 -26.08
N GLN A 295 -12.55 -15.60 -24.95
CA GLN A 295 -12.36 -14.35 -24.19
C GLN A 295 -10.88 -14.00 -24.01
N SER A 296 -10.28 -13.47 -25.06
CA SER A 296 -8.95 -12.83 -25.04
C SER A 296 -9.01 -11.47 -24.36
N VAL A 297 -7.96 -11.13 -23.60
CA VAL A 297 -7.84 -9.84 -22.91
C VAL A 297 -6.44 -9.28 -23.11
N GLY A 298 -6.36 -8.02 -23.51
CA GLY A 298 -5.13 -7.24 -23.45
C GLY A 298 -4.99 -6.49 -22.12
N SER A 299 -3.79 -6.44 -21.57
CA SER A 299 -3.44 -5.56 -20.46
C SER A 299 -2.38 -4.56 -20.88
N MET A 300 -2.42 -3.39 -20.25
CA MET A 300 -1.44 -2.32 -20.43
C MET A 300 -0.97 -1.83 -19.06
N ALA A 301 0.34 -1.96 -18.81
CA ALA A 301 1.02 -1.32 -17.70
C ALA A 301 1.83 -0.12 -18.19
N VAL A 302 2.06 0.86 -17.32
CA VAL A 302 2.65 2.15 -17.68
C VAL A 302 3.76 2.51 -16.69
N LEU A 303 4.89 2.98 -17.22
CA LEU A 303 5.89 3.76 -16.49
C LEU A 303 5.79 5.23 -16.89
N LEU A 304 5.85 6.11 -15.91
CA LEU A 304 6.08 7.54 -16.09
C LEU A 304 7.39 7.90 -15.40
N ASP A 305 8.31 8.48 -16.16
CA ASP A 305 9.68 8.77 -15.76
C ASP A 305 10.36 7.58 -15.07
N GLY A 306 10.20 6.37 -15.60
CA GLY A 306 10.80 5.16 -15.01
C GLY A 306 10.12 4.64 -13.73
N GLU A 307 9.00 5.25 -13.28
CA GLU A 307 8.22 4.79 -12.12
C GLU A 307 6.86 4.19 -12.53
N PRO A 308 6.39 3.11 -11.90
CA PRO A 308 5.06 2.55 -12.17
C PRO A 308 3.93 3.57 -11.94
N ALA A 309 3.03 3.67 -12.91
CA ALA A 309 1.83 4.52 -12.84
C ALA A 309 0.52 3.69 -12.84
N PRO A 310 0.14 3.00 -11.73
CA PRO A 310 -1.04 2.13 -11.69
C PRO A 310 -2.36 2.79 -12.07
N ALA A 311 -2.49 4.11 -11.84
CA ALA A 311 -3.67 4.89 -12.24
C ALA A 311 -3.85 4.94 -13.77
N GLU A 312 -2.77 4.79 -14.52
CA GLU A 312 -2.74 4.81 -15.98
C GLU A 312 -2.95 3.41 -16.60
N TYR A 313 -3.03 2.35 -15.78
CA TYR A 313 -3.14 0.98 -16.31
C TYR A 313 -4.51 0.75 -16.94
N ARG A 314 -4.53 0.00 -18.04
CA ARG A 314 -5.77 -0.28 -18.78
C ARG A 314 -5.90 -1.75 -19.12
N ARG A 315 -7.15 -2.20 -19.22
CA ARG A 315 -7.51 -3.53 -19.69
C ARG A 315 -8.40 -3.38 -20.90
N PHE A 316 -8.15 -4.23 -21.87
CA PHE A 316 -8.85 -4.23 -23.14
C PHE A 316 -9.51 -5.58 -23.31
N GLN A 317 -10.84 -5.58 -23.25
CA GLN A 317 -11.59 -6.73 -23.74
C GLN A 317 -11.54 -6.69 -25.27
N ILE A 318 -11.05 -7.78 -25.85
CA ILE A 318 -11.00 -8.01 -27.29
C ILE A 318 -12.43 -8.23 -27.79
N LYS A 319 -12.83 -7.51 -28.84
CA LYS A 319 -14.23 -7.49 -29.32
C LYS A 319 -14.37 -8.06 -30.73
N THR A 320 -13.40 -7.80 -31.60
CA THR A 320 -13.53 -8.07 -33.04
C THR A 320 -12.82 -9.34 -33.48
N VAL A 321 -11.97 -9.90 -32.63
CA VAL A 321 -11.21 -11.12 -32.94
C VAL A 321 -11.95 -12.35 -32.42
N VAL A 322 -12.18 -13.32 -33.31
CA VAL A 322 -12.81 -14.59 -33.00
C VAL A 322 -11.73 -15.68 -32.92
N GLY A 323 -11.67 -16.38 -31.79
CA GLY A 323 -10.65 -17.42 -31.55
C GLY A 323 -9.36 -16.87 -30.93
N ALA A 324 -8.38 -17.76 -30.76
CA ALA A 324 -7.12 -17.46 -30.08
C ALA A 324 -6.06 -16.90 -31.04
N ASP A 325 -6.32 -15.75 -31.65
CA ASP A 325 -5.35 -15.02 -32.48
C ASP A 325 -4.73 -13.86 -31.70
N ASP A 326 -3.52 -14.09 -31.18
CA ASP A 326 -2.76 -13.12 -30.41
C ASP A 326 -2.33 -11.91 -31.22
N TYR A 327 -2.05 -12.09 -32.52
CA TYR A 327 -1.59 -11.00 -33.38
C TYR A 327 -2.73 -10.06 -33.71
N ALA A 328 -3.89 -10.60 -34.12
CA ALA A 328 -5.08 -9.80 -34.37
C ALA A 328 -5.56 -9.10 -33.09
N SER A 329 -5.52 -9.80 -31.95
CA SER A 329 -5.90 -9.24 -30.65
C SER A 329 -4.99 -8.08 -30.24
N LEU A 330 -3.68 -8.23 -30.45
CA LEU A 330 -2.72 -7.16 -30.20
C LEU A 330 -2.99 -5.95 -31.09
N ALA A 331 -3.20 -6.17 -32.39
CA ALA A 331 -3.51 -5.10 -33.33
C ALA A 331 -4.76 -4.30 -32.91
N GLU A 332 -5.85 -5.00 -32.57
CA GLU A 332 -7.10 -4.36 -32.09
C GLU A 332 -6.84 -3.44 -30.90
N VAL A 333 -6.06 -3.91 -29.92
CA VAL A 333 -5.74 -3.16 -28.70
C VAL A 333 -4.90 -1.92 -29.02
N LEU A 334 -3.85 -2.09 -29.82
CA LEU A 334 -2.94 -1.01 -30.19
C LEU A 334 -3.66 0.08 -30.97
N VAL A 335 -4.45 -0.28 -31.99
CA VAL A 335 -5.25 0.68 -32.79
C VAL A 335 -6.17 1.50 -31.89
N ARG A 336 -6.92 0.83 -30.99
CA ARG A 336 -7.84 1.52 -30.06
C ARG A 336 -7.09 2.44 -29.10
N ARG A 337 -5.94 2.01 -28.60
CA ARG A 337 -5.14 2.77 -27.64
C ARG A 337 -4.48 3.98 -28.28
N LEU A 338 -3.90 3.85 -29.47
CA LEU A 338 -3.24 4.93 -30.19
C LEU A 338 -4.26 5.98 -30.66
N LYS A 339 -5.41 5.56 -31.19
CA LYS A 339 -6.49 6.48 -31.56
C LYS A 339 -6.91 7.36 -30.38
N ARG A 340 -7.17 6.74 -29.22
CA ARG A 340 -7.49 7.48 -27.99
C ARG A 340 -6.33 8.35 -27.49
N GLY A 341 -5.09 7.87 -27.65
CA GLY A 341 -3.89 8.62 -27.28
C GLY A 341 -3.69 9.88 -28.09
N LEU A 342 -4.06 9.87 -29.37
CA LEU A 342 -4.09 11.06 -30.23
C LEU A 342 -5.19 12.04 -29.79
N GLU A 343 -6.39 11.53 -29.49
CA GLU A 343 -7.51 12.36 -29.02
C GLU A 343 -7.23 13.04 -27.67
N GLU A 344 -6.54 12.35 -26.76
CA GLU A 344 -6.23 12.85 -25.42
C GLU A 344 -4.86 13.55 -25.30
N ASP A 345 -4.09 13.64 -26.40
CA ASP A 345 -2.67 14.03 -26.44
C ASP A 345 -1.80 13.32 -25.38
N LYS A 346 -2.02 12.01 -25.28
CA LYS A 346 -1.36 11.10 -24.32
C LYS A 346 -0.77 9.90 -25.06
N LEU A 347 0.18 10.16 -25.94
CA LEU A 347 0.95 9.11 -26.61
C LEU A 347 2.16 8.68 -25.78
N PRO A 348 2.56 7.41 -25.84
CA PRO A 348 3.81 6.95 -25.23
C PRO A 348 5.02 7.35 -26.07
N ASP A 349 6.18 7.46 -25.42
CA ASP A 349 7.47 7.63 -26.10
C ASP A 349 8.06 6.27 -26.53
N MET A 350 7.69 5.21 -25.80
CA MET A 350 8.08 3.83 -26.12
C MET A 350 6.96 2.84 -25.78
N ILE A 351 6.74 1.88 -26.67
CA ILE A 351 5.88 0.72 -26.46
C ILE A 351 6.73 -0.54 -26.36
N LEU A 352 6.53 -1.28 -25.27
CA LEU A 352 7.13 -2.59 -24.99
C LEU A 352 6.07 -3.69 -25.16
N ILE A 353 6.29 -4.66 -26.04
CA ILE A 353 5.37 -5.79 -26.22
C ILE A 353 5.94 -7.04 -25.57
N ASP A 354 5.14 -7.73 -24.74
CA ASP A 354 5.49 -9.06 -24.21
C ASP A 354 5.41 -10.15 -25.28
N GLY A 355 6.34 -10.09 -26.22
CA GLY A 355 6.60 -11.18 -27.15
C GLY A 355 7.66 -10.85 -28.18
N GLY A 356 7.92 -11.86 -29.02
CA GLY A 356 9.02 -11.86 -29.97
C GLY A 356 8.74 -11.04 -31.24
N LYS A 357 9.56 -11.31 -32.26
CA LYS A 357 9.57 -10.57 -33.54
C LYS A 357 8.21 -10.49 -34.24
N GLY A 358 7.36 -11.52 -34.13
CA GLY A 358 6.03 -11.51 -34.75
C GLY A 358 5.13 -10.41 -34.19
N GLN A 359 5.04 -10.31 -32.87
CA GLN A 359 4.21 -9.30 -32.20
C GLN A 359 4.79 -7.89 -32.35
N LEU A 360 6.13 -7.77 -32.37
CA LEU A 360 6.79 -6.52 -32.71
C LEU A 360 6.47 -6.06 -34.14
N GLY A 361 6.35 -7.00 -35.09
CA GLY A 361 5.91 -6.70 -36.46
C GLY A 361 4.51 -6.11 -36.50
N VAL A 362 3.57 -6.64 -35.71
CA VAL A 362 2.21 -6.08 -35.57
C VAL A 362 2.27 -4.65 -35.03
N LEU A 363 3.03 -4.40 -33.96
CA LEU A 363 3.20 -3.05 -33.42
C LEU A 363 3.75 -2.09 -34.48
N THR A 364 4.78 -2.52 -35.22
CA THR A 364 5.42 -1.68 -36.24
C THR A 364 4.42 -1.32 -37.34
N GLY A 365 3.65 -2.30 -37.84
CA GLY A 365 2.64 -2.05 -38.88
C GLY A 365 1.53 -1.10 -38.41
N VAL A 366 1.08 -1.22 -37.15
CA VAL A 366 0.10 -0.29 -36.57
C VAL A 366 0.68 1.12 -36.39
N LEU A 367 1.95 1.25 -35.97
CA LEU A 367 2.58 2.57 -35.86
C LEU A 367 2.76 3.24 -37.24
N ASP A 368 3.09 2.46 -38.27
CA ASP A 368 3.21 2.96 -39.65
C ASP A 368 1.86 3.47 -40.18
N GLU A 369 0.77 2.73 -39.93
CA GLU A 369 -0.60 3.14 -40.31
C GLU A 369 -1.00 4.49 -39.69
N PHE A 370 -0.57 4.74 -38.46
CA PHE A 370 -0.83 5.99 -37.74
C PHE A 370 0.23 7.08 -38.00
N GLY A 371 1.27 6.81 -38.78
CA GLY A 371 2.38 7.75 -39.02
C GLY A 371 3.22 8.06 -37.78
N LEU A 372 3.26 7.16 -36.80
CA LEU A 372 3.90 7.37 -35.49
C LEU A 372 5.26 6.69 -35.32
N SER A 373 5.74 5.95 -36.32
CA SER A 373 6.98 5.15 -36.24
C SER A 373 8.26 5.95 -35.99
N ALA A 374 8.29 7.23 -36.34
CA ALA A 374 9.41 8.12 -36.04
C ALA A 374 9.35 8.72 -34.62
N ARG A 375 8.15 8.76 -34.01
CA ARG A 375 7.88 9.37 -32.70
C ARG A 375 7.92 8.35 -31.57
N ILE A 376 7.41 7.13 -31.80
CA ILE A 376 7.22 6.12 -30.75
C ILE A 376 8.21 4.96 -30.95
N GLY A 377 9.03 4.72 -29.94
CA GLY A 377 9.92 3.56 -29.90
C GLY A 377 9.16 2.24 -29.82
N ALA A 378 9.43 1.29 -30.71
CA ALA A 378 8.83 -0.05 -30.65
C ALA A 378 9.86 -1.08 -30.19
N VAL A 379 9.56 -1.80 -29.09
CA VAL A 379 10.45 -2.82 -28.52
C VAL A 379 9.67 -4.08 -28.20
N GLY A 380 10.17 -5.24 -28.61
CA GLY A 380 9.63 -6.54 -28.21
C GLY A 380 10.52 -7.19 -27.15
N ILE A 381 9.95 -7.69 -26.05
CA ILE A 381 10.67 -8.47 -25.03
C ILE A 381 10.31 -9.95 -25.17
N ALA A 382 11.31 -10.83 -25.23
CA ALA A 382 11.05 -12.27 -25.22
C ALA A 382 11.81 -12.97 -24.09
N LYS A 383 11.12 -13.94 -23.48
CA LYS A 383 11.68 -14.75 -22.39
C LYS A 383 12.94 -15.50 -22.82
N SER A 384 13.84 -15.60 -21.85
CA SER A 384 15.02 -16.46 -21.84
C SER A 384 14.75 -17.85 -22.45
N ARG A 385 15.60 -18.31 -23.37
CA ARG A 385 15.65 -19.73 -23.72
C ARG A 385 16.37 -20.50 -22.61
N VAL A 386 15.90 -21.71 -22.31
CA VAL A 386 16.66 -22.71 -21.56
C VAL A 386 17.84 -23.13 -22.44
N MET A 387 19.06 -22.86 -22.01
CA MET A 387 20.22 -23.52 -22.59
C MET A 387 20.38 -24.85 -21.85
N ALA A 388 20.15 -25.96 -22.57
CA ALA A 388 20.51 -27.27 -22.06
C ALA A 388 22.04 -27.37 -22.08
N ASN A 389 22.67 -27.47 -20.91
CA ASN A 389 24.08 -27.88 -20.85
C ASN A 389 24.17 -29.33 -21.33
N VAL A 390 25.19 -29.62 -22.17
CA VAL A 390 25.51 -30.96 -22.72
C VAL A 390 25.65 -32.05 -21.62
N ARG A 391 25.72 -31.65 -20.34
CA ARG A 391 25.85 -32.53 -19.16
C ARG A 391 24.65 -32.52 -18.18
N GLY A 392 23.45 -32.14 -18.61
CA GLY A 392 22.19 -32.53 -17.94
C GLY A 392 21.91 -32.03 -16.51
N LYS A 393 22.74 -31.16 -15.91
CA LYS A 393 22.50 -30.61 -14.56
C LYS A 393 22.85 -29.11 -14.47
N ALA A 394 22.03 -28.29 -15.12
CA ALA A 394 21.66 -26.91 -14.74
C ALA A 394 20.82 -26.30 -15.87
N VAL A 395 19.62 -25.81 -15.55
CA VAL A 395 18.80 -25.01 -16.47
C VAL A 395 19.36 -23.58 -16.42
N GLU A 396 20.37 -23.29 -17.23
CA GLU A 396 20.78 -21.89 -17.42
C GLU A 396 19.74 -21.18 -18.27
N ARG A 397 19.02 -20.24 -17.66
CA ARG A 397 18.18 -19.29 -18.40
C ARG A 397 19.10 -18.25 -19.01
N SER A 398 19.07 -18.12 -20.34
CA SER A 398 19.71 -17.01 -21.04
C SER A 398 19.11 -15.66 -20.61
N GLU A 399 19.82 -14.57 -20.82
CA GLU A 399 19.29 -13.23 -20.52
C GLU A 399 18.04 -12.92 -21.37
N GLU A 400 17.18 -12.03 -20.87
CA GLU A 400 16.06 -11.53 -21.67
C GLU A 400 16.57 -10.80 -22.92
N ARG A 401 15.84 -10.96 -24.01
CA ARG A 401 16.24 -10.44 -25.32
C ARG A 401 15.22 -9.41 -25.78
N PHE A 402 15.74 -8.26 -26.19
CA PHE A 402 14.95 -7.16 -26.72
C PHE A 402 15.11 -7.12 -28.23
N PHE A 403 14.01 -6.98 -28.96
CA PHE A 403 13.98 -6.91 -30.41
C PHE A 403 13.56 -5.52 -30.84
N LEU A 404 14.22 -5.00 -31.87
CA LEU A 404 13.93 -3.71 -32.49
C LEU A 404 13.47 -3.92 -33.95
N PRO A 405 12.59 -3.06 -34.48
CA PRO A 405 12.17 -3.10 -35.88
C PRO A 405 13.38 -3.06 -36.83
N GLY A 406 13.32 -3.81 -37.93
CA GLY A 406 14.38 -3.85 -38.95
C GLY A 406 15.70 -4.51 -38.51
N ARG A 407 15.86 -4.92 -37.24
CA ARG A 407 17.12 -5.47 -36.71
C ARG A 407 17.06 -6.99 -36.52
N LYS A 408 18.02 -7.72 -37.10
CA LYS A 408 18.11 -9.19 -36.93
C LYS A 408 18.57 -9.62 -35.54
N ASN A 409 19.57 -8.94 -34.99
CA ASN A 409 20.21 -9.27 -33.72
C ASN A 409 19.48 -8.61 -32.54
N PRO A 410 19.17 -9.34 -31.46
CA PRO A 410 18.56 -8.75 -30.28
C PRO A 410 19.53 -7.81 -29.55
N VAL A 411 18.96 -6.84 -28.84
CA VAL A 411 19.66 -6.07 -27.81
C VAL A 411 19.57 -6.86 -26.50
N SER A 412 20.70 -7.02 -25.82
CA SER A 412 20.77 -7.61 -24.48
C SER A 412 21.37 -6.60 -23.51
N PHE A 413 21.06 -6.74 -22.23
CA PHE A 413 21.68 -5.96 -21.16
C PHE A 413 22.57 -6.86 -20.31
N ARG A 414 23.60 -6.30 -19.66
CA ARG A 414 24.40 -7.06 -18.71
C ARG A 414 23.52 -7.55 -17.56
N ARG A 415 23.80 -8.74 -17.01
CA ARG A 415 23.15 -9.19 -15.77
C ARG A 415 23.27 -8.13 -14.68
N GLY A 416 22.16 -7.84 -14.01
CA GLY A 416 22.11 -6.87 -12.92
C GLY A 416 21.97 -5.40 -13.37
N ALA A 417 21.88 -5.12 -14.68
CA ALA A 417 21.62 -3.77 -15.16
C ALA A 417 20.26 -3.26 -14.68
N ALA A 418 20.21 -2.01 -14.21
CA ALA A 418 18.97 -1.37 -13.77
C ALA A 418 17.92 -1.30 -14.89
N ALA A 419 18.35 -1.06 -16.14
CA ALA A 419 17.49 -0.99 -17.32
C ALA A 419 16.74 -2.31 -17.56
N LEU A 420 17.44 -3.44 -17.41
CA LEU A 420 16.85 -4.77 -17.53
C LEU A 420 15.76 -4.97 -16.48
N PHE A 421 16.08 -4.70 -15.20
CA PHE A 421 15.12 -4.88 -14.11
C PHE A 421 13.88 -3.99 -14.24
N LEU A 422 14.05 -2.76 -14.76
CA LEU A 422 12.93 -1.86 -15.00
C LEU A 422 11.95 -2.45 -16.02
N LEU A 423 12.46 -2.92 -17.16
CA LEU A 423 11.64 -3.49 -18.23
C LEU A 423 11.02 -4.84 -17.85
N GLU A 424 11.77 -5.69 -17.13
CA GLU A 424 11.26 -6.94 -16.56
C GLU A 424 10.08 -6.68 -15.62
N ARG A 425 10.23 -5.73 -14.69
CA ARG A 425 9.16 -5.35 -13.76
C ARG A 425 7.94 -4.80 -14.48
N LEU A 426 8.14 -4.00 -15.52
CA LEU A 426 7.04 -3.47 -16.32
C LEU A 426 6.26 -4.59 -17.03
N ARG A 427 6.96 -5.53 -17.66
CA ARG A 427 6.34 -6.72 -18.28
C ARG A 427 5.57 -7.54 -17.24
N ASP A 428 6.23 -7.87 -16.14
CA ASP A 428 5.62 -8.70 -15.08
C ASP A 428 4.37 -8.03 -14.50
N GLU A 429 4.36 -6.69 -14.44
CA GLU A 429 3.21 -5.90 -13.99
C GLU A 429 2.06 -5.93 -15.00
N ALA A 430 2.34 -5.85 -16.32
CA ALA A 430 1.34 -6.05 -17.37
C ALA A 430 0.71 -7.45 -17.29
N HIS A 431 1.55 -8.48 -17.14
CA HIS A 431 1.12 -9.87 -17.00
C HIS A 431 0.28 -10.10 -15.73
N ARG A 432 0.72 -9.56 -14.58
CA ARG A 432 -0.02 -9.58 -13.31
C ARG A 432 -1.38 -8.89 -13.45
N PHE A 433 -1.43 -7.78 -14.19
CA PHE A 433 -2.66 -7.02 -14.40
C PHE A 433 -3.69 -7.77 -15.27
N ALA A 434 -3.22 -8.60 -16.20
CA ALA A 434 -4.04 -9.55 -16.97
C ALA A 434 -4.57 -10.69 -16.09
N ILE A 435 -3.69 -11.40 -15.36
CA ILE A 435 -4.07 -12.56 -14.53
C ILE A 435 -5.15 -12.20 -13.49
N THR A 436 -4.97 -11.07 -12.81
CA THR A 436 -5.95 -10.60 -11.79
C THR A 436 -7.34 -10.38 -12.38
N TYR A 437 -7.43 -10.00 -13.65
CA TYR A 437 -8.69 -9.82 -14.36
C TYR A 437 -9.30 -11.15 -14.80
N HIS A 438 -8.50 -12.06 -15.35
CA HIS A 438 -8.98 -13.41 -15.69
C HIS A 438 -9.51 -14.15 -14.48
N ARG A 439 -8.90 -13.98 -13.29
CA ARG A 439 -9.44 -14.54 -12.05
C ARG A 439 -10.83 -13.98 -11.72
N LYS A 440 -11.04 -12.67 -11.92
CA LYS A 440 -12.35 -12.03 -11.75
C LYS A 440 -13.35 -12.48 -12.82
N LEU A 441 -12.98 -12.53 -14.08
CA LEU A 441 -13.85 -13.01 -15.16
C LEU A 441 -14.23 -14.48 -14.98
N ARG A 442 -13.28 -15.39 -14.69
CA ARG A 442 -13.58 -16.80 -14.40
C ARG A 442 -14.51 -16.95 -13.20
N SER A 443 -14.30 -16.17 -12.13
CA SER A 443 -15.24 -16.18 -11.00
C SER A 443 -16.65 -15.74 -11.43
N LYS A 444 -16.80 -14.75 -12.32
CA LYS A 444 -18.11 -14.29 -12.82
C LYS A 444 -18.75 -15.21 -13.86
N ALA A 445 -17.97 -15.80 -14.76
CA ALA A 445 -18.44 -16.68 -15.83
C ALA A 445 -18.82 -18.07 -15.28
N SER A 446 -18.02 -18.62 -14.35
CA SER A 446 -18.39 -19.84 -13.62
C SER A 446 -19.70 -19.63 -12.85
N LEU A 447 -19.88 -18.46 -12.21
CA LEU A 447 -21.14 -18.05 -11.56
C LEU A 447 -22.35 -17.94 -12.50
N ARG A 448 -22.12 -17.80 -13.81
CA ARG A 448 -23.16 -17.53 -14.80
C ARG A 448 -23.70 -18.82 -15.44
N SER A 449 -22.83 -19.75 -15.83
CA SER A 449 -23.25 -20.97 -16.56
C SER A 449 -24.10 -21.91 -15.68
N SER A 450 -23.62 -22.35 -14.51
CA SER A 450 -24.32 -23.42 -13.75
C SER A 450 -25.67 -23.03 -13.10
N LEU A 451 -26.00 -21.73 -13.03
CA LEU A 451 -27.29 -21.26 -12.48
C LEU A 451 -28.23 -20.73 -13.57
N GLU A 452 -27.75 -20.49 -14.80
CA GLU A 452 -28.59 -20.10 -15.94
C GLU A 452 -29.28 -21.30 -16.57
N ASP A 453 -28.64 -22.47 -16.52
CA ASP A 453 -29.17 -23.71 -17.11
C ASP A 453 -30.38 -24.27 -16.34
N ILE A 454 -30.66 -23.77 -15.12
CA ILE A 454 -31.78 -24.23 -14.28
C ILE A 454 -33.05 -23.43 -14.63
N PRO A 455 -34.09 -24.07 -15.19
CA PRO A 455 -35.35 -23.40 -15.54
C PRO A 455 -36.01 -22.78 -14.30
N GLY A 456 -36.33 -21.48 -14.38
CA GLY A 456 -37.00 -20.73 -13.31
C GLY A 456 -36.09 -19.88 -12.41
N ILE A 457 -34.76 -19.86 -12.66
CA ILE A 457 -33.82 -18.96 -11.98
C ILE A 457 -33.58 -17.69 -12.80
N GLY A 458 -34.38 -16.66 -12.51
CA GLY A 458 -34.15 -15.30 -13.03
C GLY A 458 -32.99 -14.56 -12.34
N PRO A 459 -32.57 -13.39 -12.89
CA PRO A 459 -31.45 -12.60 -12.38
C PRO A 459 -31.63 -12.12 -10.91
N ALA A 460 -32.87 -11.88 -10.47
CA ALA A 460 -33.18 -11.47 -9.10
C ALA A 460 -32.89 -12.57 -8.07
N ARG A 461 -33.36 -13.80 -8.33
CA ARG A 461 -33.14 -14.97 -7.47
C ARG A 461 -31.66 -15.38 -7.43
N ARG A 462 -30.97 -15.24 -8.55
CA ARG A 462 -29.51 -15.43 -8.61
C ARG A 462 -28.75 -14.47 -7.70
N LYS A 463 -29.10 -13.18 -7.74
CA LYS A 463 -28.49 -12.17 -6.86
C LYS A 463 -28.76 -12.49 -5.39
N ALA A 464 -29.94 -13.00 -5.05
CA ALA A 464 -30.27 -13.45 -3.70
C ALA A 464 -29.39 -14.64 -3.25
N LEU A 465 -29.26 -15.67 -4.09
CA LEU A 465 -28.39 -16.82 -3.84
C LEU A 465 -26.92 -16.40 -3.66
N LEU A 466 -26.41 -15.52 -4.52
CA LEU A 466 -25.03 -15.02 -4.42
C LEU A 466 -24.81 -14.11 -3.22
N LYS A 467 -25.80 -13.31 -2.83
CA LYS A 467 -25.74 -12.49 -1.63
C LYS A 467 -25.71 -13.35 -0.37
N HIS A 468 -26.43 -14.46 -0.37
CA HIS A 468 -26.52 -15.39 0.75
C HIS A 468 -25.26 -16.27 0.88
N PHE A 469 -24.84 -16.93 -0.19
CA PHE A 469 -23.74 -17.92 -0.15
C PHE A 469 -22.37 -17.35 -0.53
N GLY A 470 -22.33 -16.25 -1.28
CA GLY A 470 -21.10 -15.57 -1.69
C GLY A 470 -20.34 -16.21 -2.86
N SER A 471 -20.49 -17.52 -3.11
CA SER A 471 -19.86 -18.20 -4.25
C SER A 471 -20.64 -19.45 -4.68
N LEU A 472 -20.51 -19.86 -5.94
CA LEU A 472 -21.12 -21.11 -6.46
C LEU A 472 -20.67 -22.35 -5.71
N LYS A 473 -19.39 -22.41 -5.31
CA LYS A 473 -18.85 -23.55 -4.58
C LYS A 473 -19.65 -23.80 -3.29
N ARG A 474 -19.99 -22.74 -2.57
CA ARG A 474 -20.81 -22.82 -1.36
C ARG A 474 -22.28 -23.14 -1.63
N ILE A 475 -22.79 -22.79 -2.80
CA ILE A 475 -24.14 -23.18 -3.23
C ILE A 475 -24.19 -24.68 -3.53
N ARG A 476 -23.15 -25.23 -4.18
CA ARG A 476 -23.02 -26.68 -4.43
C ARG A 476 -22.83 -27.48 -3.15
N GLU A 477 -22.15 -26.94 -2.15
CA GLU A 477 -21.92 -27.58 -0.85
C GLU A 477 -23.09 -27.37 0.14
N ALA A 478 -24.11 -26.59 -0.23
CA ALA A 478 -25.23 -26.26 0.65
C ALA A 478 -26.24 -27.41 0.73
N SER A 479 -26.72 -27.69 1.94
CA SER A 479 -27.87 -28.58 2.14
C SER A 479 -29.15 -27.97 1.57
N LEU A 480 -30.11 -28.84 1.22
CA LEU A 480 -31.43 -28.43 0.74
C LEU A 480 -32.11 -27.42 1.70
N GLU A 481 -32.03 -27.68 3.01
CA GLU A 481 -32.56 -26.79 4.06
C GLU A 481 -31.93 -25.39 4.01
N THR A 482 -30.63 -25.31 3.73
CA THR A 482 -29.93 -24.01 3.64
C THR A 482 -30.31 -23.25 2.37
N LEU A 483 -30.61 -23.97 1.27
CA LEU A 483 -31.10 -23.36 0.03
C LEU A 483 -32.51 -22.79 0.20
N GLN A 484 -33.37 -23.46 0.95
CA GLN A 484 -34.74 -23.02 1.26
C GLN A 484 -34.79 -21.75 2.14
N GLN A 485 -33.73 -21.48 2.92
CA GLN A 485 -33.62 -20.27 3.74
C GLN A 485 -33.36 -18.99 2.94
N VAL A 486 -33.10 -19.08 1.63
CA VAL A 486 -32.85 -17.91 0.79
C VAL A 486 -34.17 -17.19 0.48
N GLN A 487 -34.29 -15.95 0.97
CA GLN A 487 -35.44 -15.10 0.69
C GLN A 487 -35.75 -14.98 -0.80
N GLY A 488 -36.99 -15.32 -1.18
CA GLY A 488 -37.48 -15.24 -2.57
C GLY A 488 -37.25 -16.50 -3.42
N LEU A 489 -36.83 -17.61 -2.80
CA LEU A 489 -36.67 -18.92 -3.44
C LEU A 489 -37.80 -19.88 -2.98
N PRO A 490 -38.73 -20.27 -3.87
CA PRO A 490 -39.73 -21.29 -3.55
C PRO A 490 -39.10 -22.66 -3.26
N GLU A 491 -39.72 -23.47 -2.40
CA GLU A 491 -39.22 -24.80 -2.01
C GLU A 491 -38.96 -25.70 -3.23
N ASP A 492 -39.88 -25.71 -4.20
CA ASP A 492 -39.76 -26.49 -5.44
C ASP A 492 -38.52 -26.12 -6.25
N LEU A 493 -38.14 -24.83 -6.24
CA LEU A 493 -36.98 -24.33 -6.96
C LEU A 493 -35.68 -24.61 -6.19
N ALA A 494 -35.72 -24.56 -4.86
CA ALA A 494 -34.61 -24.96 -4.01
C ALA A 494 -34.27 -26.45 -4.20
N LEU A 495 -35.29 -27.30 -4.28
CA LEU A 495 -35.14 -28.72 -4.58
C LEU A 495 -34.52 -28.96 -5.96
N ARG A 496 -35.02 -28.29 -7.00
CA ARG A 496 -34.43 -28.37 -8.36
C ARG A 496 -32.97 -27.93 -8.40
N ILE A 497 -32.62 -26.84 -7.70
CA ILE A 497 -31.24 -26.37 -7.60
C ILE A 497 -30.36 -27.41 -6.92
N TYR A 498 -30.84 -27.98 -5.81
CA TYR A 498 -30.12 -29.01 -5.09
C TYR A 498 -29.88 -30.25 -5.98
N THR A 499 -30.93 -30.74 -6.64
CA THR A 499 -30.86 -31.90 -7.53
C THR A 499 -29.93 -31.67 -8.72
N GLU A 500 -30.02 -30.55 -9.43
CA GLU A 500 -29.19 -30.29 -10.61
C GLU A 500 -27.70 -30.15 -10.25
N LEU A 501 -27.41 -29.48 -9.12
CA LEU A 501 -26.05 -29.24 -8.66
C LEU A 501 -25.39 -30.48 -8.03
N HIS A 502 -26.16 -31.46 -7.58
CA HIS A 502 -25.66 -32.72 -6.99
C HIS A 502 -25.73 -33.92 -7.95
N ASN A 503 -26.56 -33.89 -8.99
CA ASN A 503 -26.61 -34.92 -10.04
C ASN A 503 -25.53 -34.73 -11.13
N SER A 504 -24.85 -33.58 -11.18
CA SER A 504 -23.78 -33.30 -12.14
C SER A 504 -22.40 -33.91 -11.74
N GLN A 505 -22.39 -35.08 -11.08
CA GLN A 505 -21.15 -35.81 -10.73
C GLN A 505 -20.73 -36.79 -11.81
#